data_AF-A0A0G2GQV4-F1
#
_entry.id   AF-A0A0G2GQV4-F1
#
_cell.length_a   1.000
_cell.length_b   1.000
_cell.length_c   1.000
_cell.angle_alpha   90.00
_cell.angle_beta   90.00
_cell.angle_gamma   90.00
#
_symmetry.space_group_name_H-M   'P 1'
#
loop_
_entity.id
_entity.type
_entity.pdbx_description
1 polymer ?
#
loop_
_entity_poly.entity_id
_entity_poly.type
_entity_poly.pdbx_seq_one_letter_code
_entity_poly.pdbx_strand_id
1 'polypeptide(L)'
;MAEPSLQKPPFTFIVDHLDEELGPWSELEYKCIAKESHDAGCQFVLSSVPQESEITRQLSSIAHAQLKHEGVETLYAESKNRVCLLDPAGKQELSPEDGERFDVFLFGGILGDDPPRDRTSELRKKGFEGRRLGPKQMTTDTAVRVTRIVVQQKVPLEDIPYLDYPELKLDEHESTEMPFRYVKNENGKPVMPEGMIDLIRVDADKGFGDLI
;
A
#
# COMPACT_ATOMS: atom_id res chain seq x y z
N MET A 1 -3.62 -40.66 6.64
CA MET A 1 -2.68 -39.57 6.93
C MET A 1 -2.81 -38.60 5.78
N ALA A 2 -3.34 -37.39 6.03
CA ALA A 2 -3.44 -36.38 4.98
C ALA A 2 -2.02 -35.93 4.61
N GLU A 3 -1.73 -35.84 3.32
CA GLU A 3 -0.50 -35.24 2.81
C GLU A 3 -0.40 -33.81 3.36
N PRO A 4 0.81 -33.33 3.71
CA PRO A 4 0.97 -31.92 4.02
C PRO A 4 0.61 -31.15 2.75
N SER A 5 -0.51 -30.44 2.77
CA SER A 5 -0.85 -29.49 1.72
C SER A 5 0.34 -28.56 1.55
N LEU A 6 0.97 -28.57 0.38
CA LEU A 6 2.01 -27.60 0.01
C LEU A 6 1.39 -26.21 0.18
N GLN A 7 1.65 -25.61 1.33
CA GLN A 7 1.16 -24.28 1.66
C GLN A 7 1.83 -23.36 0.66
N LYS A 8 1.01 -22.77 -0.23
CA LYS A 8 1.47 -21.87 -1.27
C LYS A 8 2.45 -20.86 -0.64
N PRO A 9 3.59 -20.56 -1.30
CA PRO A 9 4.49 -19.56 -0.76
C PRO A 9 3.72 -18.26 -0.51
N PRO A 10 4.03 -17.56 0.58
CA PRO A 10 3.33 -16.34 0.93
C PRO A 10 3.50 -15.27 -0.15
N PHE A 11 2.45 -14.48 -0.39
CA PHE A 11 2.49 -13.39 -1.37
C PHE A 11 3.57 -12.35 -1.01
N THR A 12 4.14 -11.74 -2.04
CA THR A 12 5.05 -10.59 -1.91
C THR A 12 4.33 -9.31 -2.32
N PHE A 13 4.27 -8.34 -1.42
CA PHE A 13 3.80 -6.99 -1.72
C PHE A 13 5.01 -6.09 -1.92
N ILE A 14 5.07 -5.39 -3.06
CA ILE A 14 6.18 -4.52 -3.42
C ILE A 14 5.68 -3.11 -3.58
N VAL A 15 6.24 -2.18 -2.81
CA VAL A 15 6.09 -0.74 -3.09
C VAL A 15 7.35 -0.27 -3.80
N ASP A 16 7.21 0.22 -5.03
CA ASP A 16 8.32 0.86 -5.74
C ASP A 16 8.50 2.27 -5.18
N HIS A 17 9.58 2.51 -4.42
CA HIS A 17 9.80 3.79 -3.78
C HIS A 17 10.40 4.77 -4.80
N LEU A 18 9.55 5.64 -5.35
CA LEU A 18 9.90 6.54 -6.46
C LEU A 18 10.27 7.97 -6.01
N ASP A 19 10.33 8.24 -4.70
CA ASP A 19 10.70 9.55 -4.17
C ASP A 19 12.17 9.60 -3.73
N GLU A 20 12.73 10.81 -3.74
CA GLU A 20 14.09 11.07 -3.25
C GLU A 20 14.16 11.12 -1.72
N GLU A 21 13.02 11.37 -1.06
CA GLU A 21 12.89 11.51 0.39
C GLU A 21 11.77 10.62 0.94
N LEU A 22 11.93 10.18 2.19
CA LEU A 22 10.87 9.48 2.92
C LEU A 22 10.13 10.47 3.84
N GLY A 23 8.95 10.90 3.42
CA GLY A 23 8.06 11.70 4.25
C GLY A 23 7.48 10.91 5.43
N PRO A 24 7.10 11.58 6.54
CA PRO A 24 6.58 10.92 7.73
C PRO A 24 5.30 10.11 7.47
N TRP A 25 4.43 10.59 6.56
CA TRP A 25 3.24 9.86 6.14
C TRP A 25 3.59 8.49 5.52
N SER A 26 4.44 8.51 4.49
CA SER A 26 4.90 7.30 3.79
C SER A 26 5.65 6.36 4.73
N GLU A 27 6.41 6.88 5.68
CA GLU A 27 7.08 6.07 6.70
C GLU A 27 6.07 5.28 7.56
N LEU A 28 4.99 5.92 8.02
CA LEU A 28 3.93 5.25 8.77
C LEU A 28 3.19 4.22 7.93
N GLU A 29 2.89 4.53 6.66
CA GLU A 29 2.30 3.57 5.71
C GLU A 29 3.19 2.33 5.57
N TYR A 30 4.48 2.50 5.34
CA TYR A 30 5.41 1.38 5.13
C TYR A 30 5.59 0.54 6.39
N LYS A 31 5.67 1.17 7.57
CA LYS A 31 5.67 0.45 8.87
C LYS A 31 4.40 -0.39 9.03
N CYS A 32 3.25 0.17 8.70
CA CYS A 32 1.97 -0.53 8.76
C CYS A 32 1.93 -1.71 7.78
N ILE A 33 2.32 -1.50 6.53
CA ILE A 33 2.37 -2.55 5.50
C ILE A 33 3.32 -3.67 5.93
N ALA A 34 4.53 -3.34 6.40
CA ALA A 34 5.53 -4.30 6.82
C ALA A 34 5.01 -5.18 7.96
N LYS A 35 4.42 -4.55 8.98
CA LYS A 35 3.82 -5.24 10.12
C LYS A 35 2.67 -6.15 9.70
N GLU A 36 1.68 -5.63 8.99
CA GLU A 36 0.51 -6.43 8.59
C GLU A 36 0.88 -7.57 7.63
N SER A 37 1.84 -7.35 6.74
CA SER A 37 2.35 -8.39 5.85
C SER A 37 3.03 -9.49 6.66
N HIS A 38 3.90 -9.12 7.60
CA HIS A 38 4.58 -10.07 8.48
C HIS A 38 3.59 -10.91 9.31
N ASP A 39 2.61 -10.25 9.94
CA ASP A 39 1.59 -10.92 10.75
C ASP A 39 0.74 -11.90 9.92
N ALA A 40 0.57 -11.63 8.62
CA ALA A 40 -0.12 -12.50 7.67
C ALA A 40 0.77 -13.56 7.00
N GLY A 41 2.06 -13.62 7.37
CA GLY A 41 3.06 -14.50 6.76
C GLY A 41 3.57 -14.05 5.39
N CYS A 42 3.11 -12.90 4.88
CA CYS A 42 3.50 -12.28 3.61
C CYS A 42 4.87 -11.58 3.68
N GLN A 43 5.46 -11.34 2.52
CA GLN A 43 6.67 -10.53 2.39
C GLN A 43 6.33 -9.12 1.96
N PHE A 44 7.04 -8.13 2.51
CA PHE A 44 7.00 -6.76 2.05
C PHE A 44 8.37 -6.33 1.54
N VAL A 45 8.41 -5.75 0.35
CA VAL A 45 9.63 -5.28 -0.32
C VAL A 45 9.46 -3.82 -0.71
N LEU A 46 10.50 -3.03 -0.44
CA LEU A 46 10.67 -1.69 -1.00
C LEU A 46 11.72 -1.81 -2.11
N SER A 47 11.34 -1.52 -3.36
CA SER A 47 12.22 -1.60 -4.53
C SER A 47 12.66 -0.21 -5.02
N SER A 48 13.63 -0.21 -5.94
CA SER A 48 14.25 1.00 -6.51
C SER A 48 14.83 1.95 -5.45
N VAL A 49 15.21 1.43 -4.29
CA VAL A 49 15.77 2.24 -3.21
C VAL A 49 17.18 2.70 -3.60
N PRO A 50 17.51 4.01 -3.55
CA PRO A 50 18.84 4.49 -3.89
C PRO A 50 19.96 3.78 -3.11
N GLN A 51 21.15 3.64 -3.70
CA GLN A 51 22.31 3.12 -2.96
C GLN A 51 22.89 4.21 -2.04
N GLU A 52 23.33 3.81 -0.84
CA GLU A 52 24.13 4.64 0.08
C GLU A 52 23.61 6.07 0.29
N SER A 53 22.35 6.20 0.72
CA SER A 53 21.69 7.49 0.98
C SER A 53 21.03 7.53 2.36
N GLU A 54 20.62 8.73 2.80
CA GLU A 54 19.89 8.89 4.06
C GLU A 54 18.56 8.14 4.04
N ILE A 55 17.87 8.17 2.90
CA ILE A 55 16.62 7.43 2.72
C ILE A 55 16.81 5.93 2.88
N THR A 56 17.93 5.36 2.42
CA THR A 56 18.24 3.95 2.61
C THR A 56 18.39 3.60 4.08
N ARG A 57 19.02 4.49 4.88
CA ARG A 57 19.08 4.30 6.34
C ARG A 57 17.69 4.34 6.96
N GLN A 58 16.87 5.32 6.62
CA GLN A 58 15.51 5.43 7.13
C GLN A 58 14.66 4.19 6.77
N LEU A 59 14.63 3.80 5.50
CA LEU A 59 13.88 2.63 5.04
C LEU A 59 14.40 1.33 5.68
N SER A 60 15.70 1.23 5.95
CA SER A 60 16.30 0.03 6.58
C SER A 60 15.89 -0.15 8.04
N SER A 61 15.40 0.92 8.68
CA SER A 61 14.89 0.88 10.06
C SER A 61 13.48 0.31 10.16
N ILE A 62 12.78 0.14 9.03
CA ILE A 62 11.42 -0.40 8.98
C ILE A 62 11.49 -1.92 9.19
N ALA A 63 11.14 -2.35 10.40
CA ALA A 63 11.11 -3.76 10.75
C ALA A 63 10.24 -4.57 9.77
N HIS A 64 10.71 -5.76 9.40
CA HIS A 64 10.06 -6.70 8.47
C HIS A 64 9.97 -6.26 7.00
N ALA A 65 10.43 -5.07 6.64
CA ALA A 65 10.59 -4.68 5.24
C ALA A 65 11.92 -5.21 4.68
N GLN A 66 11.90 -5.70 3.44
CA GLN A 66 13.11 -6.00 2.68
C GLN A 66 13.42 -4.84 1.73
N LEU A 67 14.67 -4.39 1.70
CA LEU A 67 15.10 -3.37 0.75
C LEU A 67 15.74 -4.01 -0.48
N LYS A 68 15.41 -3.48 -1.65
CA LYS A 68 16.04 -3.79 -2.93
C LYS A 68 16.40 -2.50 -3.65
N HIS A 69 17.62 -2.47 -4.17
CA HIS A 69 18.12 -1.32 -4.92
C HIS A 69 17.67 -1.37 -6.38
N GLU A 70 17.42 -2.58 -6.87
CA GLU A 70 16.94 -2.83 -8.22
C GLU A 70 15.44 -2.58 -8.34
N GLY A 71 15.02 -2.16 -9.53
CA GLY A 71 13.61 -2.07 -9.90
C GLY A 71 12.97 -3.45 -10.08
N VAL A 72 11.64 -3.51 -10.01
CA VAL A 72 10.88 -4.76 -10.06
C VAL A 72 11.07 -5.53 -11.38
N GLU A 73 11.28 -4.83 -12.49
CA GLU A 73 11.61 -5.41 -13.79
C GLU A 73 12.91 -6.22 -13.78
N THR A 74 13.87 -5.84 -12.93
CA THR A 74 15.13 -6.58 -12.75
C THR A 74 14.94 -7.72 -11.76
N LEU A 75 14.28 -7.46 -10.63
CA LEU A 75 14.02 -8.47 -9.60
C LEU A 75 13.21 -9.66 -10.12
N TYR A 76 12.28 -9.43 -11.05
CA TYR A 76 11.35 -10.43 -11.59
C TYR A 76 11.46 -10.59 -13.12
N ALA A 77 12.65 -10.38 -13.69
CA ALA A 77 12.87 -10.49 -15.14
C ALA A 77 12.37 -11.83 -15.72
N GLU A 78 12.67 -12.94 -15.03
CA GLU A 78 12.32 -14.31 -15.45
C GLU A 78 10.90 -14.76 -15.05
N SER A 79 10.19 -13.97 -14.24
CA SER A 79 8.87 -14.34 -13.69
C SER A 79 7.87 -13.19 -13.75
N LYS A 80 8.05 -12.28 -14.71
CA LYS A 80 7.24 -11.07 -14.90
C LYS A 80 5.73 -11.35 -14.99
N ASN A 81 5.35 -12.49 -15.57
CA ASN A 81 3.95 -12.92 -15.68
C ASN A 81 3.30 -13.29 -14.34
N ARG A 82 4.08 -13.41 -13.26
CA ARG A 82 3.61 -13.65 -11.88
C ARG A 82 3.50 -12.35 -11.07
N VAL A 83 3.81 -11.20 -11.67
CA VAL A 83 3.71 -9.87 -11.06
C VAL A 83 2.46 -9.16 -11.56
N CYS A 84 1.59 -8.77 -10.63
CA CYS A 84 0.42 -7.92 -10.88
C CYS A 84 0.73 -6.48 -10.48
N LEU A 85 0.49 -5.53 -11.37
CA LEU A 85 0.54 -4.11 -11.05
C LEU A 85 -0.83 -3.64 -10.55
N LEU A 86 -0.89 -3.07 -9.35
CA LEU A 86 -2.09 -2.40 -8.86
C LEU A 86 -2.10 -0.97 -9.39
N ASP A 87 -3.13 -0.68 -10.19
CA ASP A 87 -3.20 0.52 -11.00
C ASP A 87 -4.65 1.02 -11.11
N PRO A 88 -4.94 2.28 -10.73
CA PRO A 88 -6.26 2.88 -10.94
C PRO A 88 -6.74 2.83 -12.40
N ALA A 89 -5.81 2.83 -13.37
CA ALA A 89 -6.11 2.72 -14.80
C ALA A 89 -6.22 1.26 -15.29
N GLY A 90 -6.14 0.27 -14.39
CA GLY A 90 -6.31 -1.14 -14.71
C GLY A 90 -7.68 -1.43 -15.33
N LYS A 91 -7.70 -2.24 -16.39
CA LYS A 91 -8.95 -2.57 -17.12
C LYS A 91 -9.82 -3.60 -16.41
N GLN A 92 -9.23 -4.37 -15.51
CA GLN A 92 -9.88 -5.44 -14.76
C GLN A 92 -9.74 -5.17 -13.27
N GLU A 93 -10.76 -5.51 -12.50
CA GLU A 93 -10.71 -5.45 -11.04
C GLU A 93 -9.96 -6.66 -10.49
N LEU A 94 -9.22 -6.45 -9.41
CA LEU A 94 -8.57 -7.54 -8.68
C LEU A 94 -9.65 -8.49 -8.15
N SER A 95 -9.47 -9.79 -8.37
CA SER A 95 -10.39 -10.81 -7.85
C SER A 95 -9.67 -11.89 -7.02
N PRO A 96 -10.39 -12.69 -6.22
CA PRO A 96 -9.79 -13.80 -5.47
C PRO A 96 -8.99 -14.80 -6.32
N GLU A 97 -9.38 -14.99 -7.59
CA GLU A 97 -8.72 -15.88 -8.55
C GLU A 97 -7.34 -15.36 -8.99
N ASP A 98 -7.13 -14.05 -8.94
CA ASP A 98 -5.81 -13.47 -9.22
C ASP A 98 -4.76 -13.93 -8.21
N GLY A 99 -5.20 -14.32 -7.01
CA GLY A 99 -4.36 -14.99 -6.02
C GLY A 99 -3.78 -16.32 -6.51
N GLU A 100 -4.32 -16.95 -7.57
CA GLU A 100 -3.71 -18.13 -8.23
C GLU A 100 -2.74 -17.75 -9.36
N ARG A 101 -2.97 -16.60 -9.98
CA ARG A 101 -2.27 -16.12 -11.18
C ARG A 101 -1.01 -15.32 -10.88
N PHE A 102 -0.94 -14.69 -9.72
CA PHE A 102 0.18 -13.86 -9.32
C PHE A 102 0.69 -14.27 -7.95
N ASP A 103 2.00 -14.15 -7.75
CA ASP A 103 2.63 -14.31 -6.43
C ASP A 103 3.07 -12.95 -5.87
N VAL A 104 3.16 -11.95 -6.74
CA VAL A 104 3.72 -10.64 -6.43
C VAL A 104 2.76 -9.55 -6.86
N PHE A 105 2.55 -8.58 -5.97
CA PHE A 105 1.66 -7.46 -6.17
C PHE A 105 2.45 -6.16 -6.00
N LEU A 106 2.55 -5.40 -7.08
CA LEU A 106 3.35 -4.20 -7.22
C LEU A 106 2.47 -2.95 -7.10
N PHE A 107 2.91 -2.00 -6.28
CA PHE A 107 2.28 -0.72 -6.05
C PHE A 107 3.26 0.39 -6.44
N GLY A 108 2.83 1.34 -7.27
CA GLY A 108 3.59 2.57 -7.50
C GLY A 108 3.59 3.40 -6.22
N GLY A 109 4.77 3.71 -5.70
CA GLY A 109 4.92 4.46 -4.46
C GLY A 109 4.09 5.73 -4.44
N ILE A 110 3.18 5.77 -3.46
CA ILE A 110 2.32 6.88 -3.06
C ILE A 110 1.09 7.03 -3.94
N LEU A 111 0.06 6.31 -3.52
CA LEU A 111 -1.33 6.48 -3.94
C LEU A 111 -2.05 7.59 -3.13
N GLY A 112 -1.33 8.37 -2.32
CA GLY A 112 -1.87 9.27 -1.30
C GLY A 112 -1.86 10.78 -1.61
N ASP A 113 -1.50 11.20 -2.82
CA ASP A 113 -1.64 12.60 -3.21
C ASP A 113 -3.08 12.92 -3.62
N ASP A 114 -3.59 14.09 -3.23
CA ASP A 114 -4.80 14.70 -3.77
C ASP A 114 -4.47 16.12 -4.30
N PRO A 115 -4.52 16.36 -5.62
CA PRO A 115 -4.91 15.42 -6.67
C PRO A 115 -3.87 14.31 -6.90
N PRO A 116 -4.30 13.12 -7.38
CA PRO A 116 -3.41 12.00 -7.62
C PRO A 116 -2.24 12.36 -8.55
N ARG A 117 -1.02 12.09 -8.11
CA ARG A 117 0.14 12.04 -9.01
C ARG A 117 0.17 10.66 -9.66
N ASP A 118 0.11 10.59 -10.98
CA ASP A 118 0.11 9.32 -11.72
C ASP A 118 1.50 8.67 -11.78
N ARG A 119 2.07 8.36 -10.61
CA ARG A 119 3.40 7.74 -10.46
C ARG A 119 3.43 6.29 -10.94
N THR A 120 2.27 5.64 -11.00
CA THR A 120 2.10 4.30 -11.57
C THR A 120 2.32 4.30 -13.09
N SER A 121 2.28 5.45 -13.76
CA SER A 121 2.48 5.55 -15.22
C SER A 121 3.83 5.00 -15.70
N GLU A 122 4.91 5.19 -14.95
CA GLU A 122 6.22 4.62 -15.31
C GLU A 122 6.22 3.10 -15.19
N LEU A 123 5.51 2.54 -14.21
CA LEU A 123 5.35 1.09 -14.05
C LEU A 123 4.49 0.46 -15.16
N ARG A 124 3.49 1.18 -15.68
CA ARG A 124 2.68 0.69 -16.82
C ARG A 124 3.52 0.43 -18.06
N LYS A 125 4.51 1.28 -18.33
CA LYS A 125 5.42 1.13 -19.48
C LYS A 125 6.29 -0.12 -19.36
N LYS A 126 6.46 -0.66 -18.15
CA LYS A 126 7.23 -1.88 -17.88
C LYS A 126 6.47 -3.15 -18.28
N GLY A 127 5.18 -3.08 -18.64
CA GLY A 127 4.42 -4.18 -19.25
C GLY A 127 3.98 -5.28 -18.28
N PHE A 128 3.75 -4.94 -17.01
CA PHE A 128 3.10 -5.82 -16.04
C PHE A 128 1.58 -5.91 -16.32
N GLU A 129 0.95 -7.02 -15.93
CA GLU A 129 -0.50 -7.12 -16.01
C GLU A 129 -1.15 -6.27 -14.90
N GLY A 130 -2.08 -5.39 -15.27
CA GLY A 130 -2.70 -4.45 -14.35
C GLY A 130 -4.03 -4.92 -13.76
N ARG A 131 -4.27 -4.62 -12.48
CA ARG A 131 -5.57 -4.71 -11.80
C ARG A 131 -5.89 -3.41 -11.10
N ARG A 132 -7.16 -3.02 -11.07
CA ARG A 132 -7.65 -1.90 -10.23
C ARG A 132 -8.30 -2.43 -8.95
N LEU A 133 -8.26 -1.64 -7.88
CA LEU A 133 -8.88 -1.94 -6.57
C LEU A 133 -10.26 -1.28 -6.40
N GLY A 134 -10.96 -1.08 -7.52
CA GLY A 134 -12.20 -0.32 -7.59
C GLY A 134 -11.99 1.15 -8.01
N PRO A 135 -13.06 1.96 -7.96
CA PRO A 135 -13.08 3.29 -8.59
C PRO A 135 -12.58 4.42 -7.70
N LYS A 136 -12.38 4.18 -6.39
CA LYS A 136 -11.96 5.20 -5.42
C LYS A 136 -10.50 5.01 -5.03
N GLN A 137 -9.78 6.11 -4.91
CA GLN A 137 -8.40 6.12 -4.48
C GLN A 137 -8.26 5.62 -3.03
N MET A 138 -7.18 4.91 -2.77
CA MET A 138 -6.82 4.38 -1.45
C MET A 138 -5.41 4.84 -1.12
N THR A 139 -5.11 5.03 0.16
CA THR A 139 -3.73 5.16 0.65
C THR A 139 -2.94 3.90 0.32
N THR A 140 -1.59 3.97 0.30
CA THR A 140 -0.77 2.83 -0.11
C THR A 140 -0.98 1.63 0.83
N ASP A 141 -1.06 1.89 2.14
CA ASP A 141 -1.31 0.84 3.13
C ASP A 141 -2.70 0.20 2.97
N THR A 142 -3.72 1.00 2.66
CA THR A 142 -5.07 0.49 2.39
C THR A 142 -5.10 -0.35 1.12
N ALA A 143 -4.42 0.09 0.05
CA ALA A 143 -4.35 -0.66 -1.20
C ALA A 143 -3.68 -2.04 -0.99
N VAL A 144 -2.60 -2.10 -0.22
CA VAL A 144 -1.94 -3.38 0.13
C VAL A 144 -2.85 -4.25 1.01
N ARG A 145 -3.50 -3.66 2.02
CA ARG A 145 -4.44 -4.35 2.90
C ARG A 145 -5.60 -4.96 2.13
N VAL A 146 -6.23 -4.20 1.23
CA VAL A 146 -7.31 -4.65 0.35
C VAL A 146 -6.83 -5.78 -0.55
N THR A 147 -5.67 -5.60 -1.20
CA THR A 147 -5.09 -6.64 -2.05
C THR A 147 -4.92 -7.95 -1.28
N ARG A 148 -4.36 -7.89 -0.06
CA ARG A 148 -4.19 -9.05 0.82
C ARG A 148 -5.53 -9.71 1.17
N ILE A 149 -6.53 -8.93 1.56
CA ILE A 149 -7.89 -9.43 1.84
C ILE A 149 -8.45 -10.18 0.62
N VAL A 150 -8.32 -9.61 -0.57
CA VAL A 150 -8.83 -10.24 -1.80
C VAL A 150 -8.10 -11.54 -2.13
N VAL A 151 -6.77 -11.53 -2.20
CA VAL A 151 -6.02 -12.66 -2.79
C VAL A 151 -5.71 -13.76 -1.78
N GLN A 152 -5.56 -13.40 -0.51
CA GLN A 152 -5.23 -14.33 0.58
C GLN A 152 -6.47 -14.79 1.34
N GLN A 153 -7.39 -13.89 1.67
CA GLN A 153 -8.62 -14.23 2.41
C GLN A 153 -9.79 -14.57 1.48
N LYS A 154 -9.58 -14.43 0.16
CA LYS A 154 -10.56 -14.77 -0.88
C LYS A 154 -11.88 -14.01 -0.76
N VAL A 155 -11.81 -12.75 -0.30
CA VAL A 155 -12.98 -11.86 -0.18
C VAL A 155 -13.08 -10.97 -1.43
N PRO A 156 -14.21 -10.98 -2.17
CA PRO A 156 -14.42 -10.08 -3.30
C PRO A 156 -14.30 -8.59 -2.90
N LEU A 157 -13.89 -7.73 -3.84
CA LEU A 157 -13.68 -6.31 -3.57
C LEU A 157 -14.94 -5.63 -3.04
N GLU A 158 -16.11 -6.00 -3.57
CA GLU A 158 -17.43 -5.48 -3.20
C GLU A 158 -17.89 -5.87 -1.79
N ASP A 159 -17.33 -6.95 -1.24
CA ASP A 159 -17.71 -7.48 0.07
C ASP A 159 -16.87 -6.89 1.21
N ILE A 160 -15.79 -6.16 0.89
CA ILE A 160 -14.94 -5.51 1.88
C ILE A 160 -15.69 -4.32 2.49
N PRO A 161 -15.78 -4.22 3.82
CA PRO A 161 -16.44 -3.10 4.46
C PRO A 161 -15.57 -1.84 4.35
N TYR A 162 -15.99 -0.87 3.55
CA TYR A 162 -15.26 0.40 3.37
C TYR A 162 -15.86 1.57 4.15
N LEU A 163 -15.03 2.59 4.34
CA LEU A 163 -15.43 3.97 4.58
C LEU A 163 -14.86 4.82 3.45
N ASP A 164 -15.74 5.55 2.78
CA ASP A 164 -15.36 6.46 1.71
C ASP A 164 -15.36 7.88 2.24
N TYR A 165 -14.22 8.55 2.11
CA TYR A 165 -14.04 9.92 2.55
C TYR A 165 -14.39 10.14 4.04
N PRO A 166 -13.79 9.37 4.97
CA PRO A 166 -14.14 9.48 6.38
C PRO A 166 -13.71 10.83 6.95
N GLU A 167 -14.59 11.42 7.74
CA GLU A 167 -14.27 12.57 8.58
C GLU A 167 -13.57 12.08 9.87
N LEU A 168 -12.37 12.59 10.11
CA LEU A 168 -11.61 12.35 11.32
C LEU A 168 -11.82 13.51 12.29
N LYS A 169 -12.37 13.21 13.46
CA LYS A 169 -12.43 14.16 14.57
C LYS A 169 -11.07 14.24 15.26
N LEU A 170 -10.38 15.37 15.09
CA LEU A 170 -9.03 15.61 15.61
C LEU A 170 -9.10 16.04 17.07
N ASP A 171 -10.00 16.96 17.41
CA ASP A 171 -10.34 17.37 18.77
C ASP A 171 -11.84 17.74 18.93
N GLU A 172 -12.23 18.53 19.93
CA GLU A 172 -13.64 18.94 20.13
C GLU A 172 -14.19 19.88 19.05
N HIS A 173 -13.32 20.65 18.40
CA HIS A 173 -13.65 21.72 17.46
C HIS A 173 -13.13 21.48 16.03
N GLU A 174 -12.22 20.53 15.87
CA GLU A 174 -11.53 20.28 14.62
C GLU A 174 -11.84 18.89 14.05
N SER A 175 -12.17 18.88 12.76
CA SER A 175 -12.29 17.68 11.96
C SER A 175 -11.66 17.87 10.58
N THR A 176 -11.22 16.77 9.99
CA THR A 176 -10.65 16.74 8.64
C THR A 176 -11.25 15.60 7.86
N GLU A 177 -11.74 15.87 6.65
CA GLU A 177 -12.18 14.84 5.72
C GLU A 177 -10.97 14.27 4.99
N MET A 178 -10.82 12.95 5.02
CA MET A 178 -9.73 12.27 4.32
C MET A 178 -10.17 11.95 2.88
N PRO A 179 -9.47 12.42 1.83
CA PRO A 179 -9.92 12.25 0.44
C PRO A 179 -9.68 10.83 -0.12
N PHE A 180 -9.75 9.78 0.71
CA PHE A 180 -9.47 8.39 0.35
C PHE A 180 -10.53 7.41 0.85
N ARG A 181 -10.58 6.24 0.22
CA ARG A 181 -11.27 5.05 0.72
C ARG A 181 -10.38 4.30 1.71
N TYR A 182 -10.96 3.87 2.83
CA TYR A 182 -10.31 3.06 3.86
C TYR A 182 -11.11 1.79 4.13
N VAL A 183 -10.43 0.75 4.62
CA VAL A 183 -11.11 -0.42 5.21
C VAL A 183 -11.70 -0.01 6.57
N LYS A 184 -12.93 -0.42 6.84
CA LYS A 184 -13.63 -0.20 8.10
C LYS A 184 -13.31 -1.33 9.09
N ASN A 185 -12.90 -0.98 10.31
CA ASN A 185 -12.71 -1.96 11.38
C ASN A 185 -14.03 -2.32 12.08
N GLU A 186 -13.95 -3.27 13.03
CA GLU A 186 -15.09 -3.74 13.82
C GLU A 186 -15.76 -2.63 14.64
N ASN A 187 -15.01 -1.59 15.01
CA ASN A 187 -15.51 -0.41 15.73
C ASN A 187 -16.12 0.66 14.82
N GLY A 188 -16.24 0.39 13.51
CA GLY A 188 -16.79 1.31 12.53
C GLY A 188 -15.87 2.48 12.16
N LYS A 189 -14.58 2.42 12.51
CA LYS A 189 -13.57 3.45 12.19
C LYS A 189 -12.67 3.03 11.03
N PRO A 190 -12.03 3.97 10.31
CA PRO A 190 -11.08 3.62 9.27
C PRO A 190 -9.84 2.96 9.89
N VAL A 191 -9.34 1.90 9.26
CA VAL A 191 -8.05 1.30 9.61
C VAL A 191 -6.96 2.22 9.05
N MET A 192 -6.13 2.77 9.93
CA MET A 192 -5.04 3.68 9.60
C MET A 192 -3.74 3.20 10.25
N PRO A 193 -2.57 3.58 9.70
CA PRO A 193 -1.29 3.34 10.37
C PRO A 193 -1.26 3.90 11.79
N GLU A 194 -0.54 3.22 12.68
CA GLU A 194 -0.28 3.74 14.03
C GLU A 194 0.44 5.09 13.94
N GLY A 195 0.01 6.07 14.74
CA GLY A 195 0.53 7.44 14.71
C GLY A 195 -0.02 8.32 13.58
N MET A 196 -0.80 7.78 12.63
CA MET A 196 -1.29 8.58 11.49
C MET A 196 -2.23 9.70 11.92
N ILE A 197 -3.13 9.44 12.87
CA ILE A 197 -4.06 10.46 13.40
C ILE A 197 -3.28 11.59 14.08
N ASP A 198 -2.22 11.27 14.82
CA ASP A 198 -1.40 12.28 15.49
C ASP A 198 -0.58 13.10 14.48
N LEU A 199 -0.10 12.47 13.40
CA LEU A 199 0.55 13.18 12.30
C LEU A 199 -0.41 14.18 11.63
N ILE A 200 -1.65 13.76 11.36
CA ILE A 200 -2.69 14.61 10.77
C ILE A 200 -3.00 15.80 11.68
N ARG A 201 -3.11 15.59 13.00
CA ARG A 201 -3.28 16.68 13.98
C ARG A 201 -2.17 17.71 13.90
N VAL A 202 -0.92 17.25 13.92
CA VAL A 202 0.25 18.13 13.87
C VAL A 202 0.29 18.95 12.58
N ASP A 203 -0.12 18.38 11.44
CA ASP A 203 -0.15 19.10 10.17
C ASP A 203 -1.34 20.06 10.07
N ALA A 204 -2.49 19.72 10.66
CA ALA A 204 -3.64 20.61 10.75
C ALA A 204 -3.28 21.86 11.60
N ASP A 205 -2.64 21.67 12.76
CA ASP A 205 -2.15 22.75 13.63
C ASP A 205 -1.17 23.70 12.92
N LYS A 206 -0.28 23.17 12.08
CA LYS A 206 0.67 23.99 11.30
C LYS A 206 -0.02 24.85 10.25
N GLY A 207 -1.09 24.35 9.62
CA GLY A 207 -1.88 25.11 8.64
C GLY A 207 -2.51 26.37 9.21
N PHE A 208 -2.76 26.41 10.53
CA PHE A 208 -3.24 27.60 11.24
C PHE A 208 -2.12 28.56 11.68
N GLY A 209 -0.89 28.08 11.84
CA GLY A 209 0.25 28.88 12.34
C GLY A 209 0.78 29.93 11.36
N ASP A 210 0.58 29.74 10.06
CA ASP A 210 1.06 30.66 9.00
C ASP A 210 0.04 31.78 8.66
N LEU A 211 -1.02 31.94 9.45
CA LEU A 211 -2.10 32.93 9.25
C LEU A 211 -2.15 34.05 10.32
N ILE A 212 -1.08 34.25 11.11
CA ILE A 212 -0.98 35.35 12.09
C ILE A 212 0.18 36.30 11.77
#